data_AF-A0A101UN12-F1
#
_entry.id   AF-A0A101UN12-F1
#
_cell.length_a   1.000
_cell.length_b   1.000
_cell.length_c   1.000
_cell.angle_alpha   90.00
_cell.angle_beta   90.00
_cell.angle_gamma   90.00
#
_symmetry.space_group_name_H-M   'P 1'
#
loop_
_entity.id
_entity.type
_entity.pdbx_description
1 polymer ?
#
loop_
_entity_poly.entity_id
_entity_poly.type
_entity_poly.pdbx_seq_one_letter_code
_entity_poly.pdbx_strand_id
1 'polypeptide(L)'
;MRPLEYRDYLVDLLKNTPDVQRVDTIEGGPHPYALTVTAGGSEQRWQIIGQLAEGAKHDIPTPAVHGQPAAWQAAPAGGAPDAWLATVIGAADSPEIKLIDVWSTHEGKSSEGLTVFFHNGERAFVRKF
;
A
#
# COMPACT_ATOMS: atom_id res chain seq x y z
N MET A 1 -7.04 8.67 2.16
CA MET A 1 -5.77 9.23 1.67
C MET A 1 -5.77 9.22 0.15
N ARG A 2 -5.31 10.31 -0.47
CA ARG A 2 -5.08 10.39 -1.92
C ARG A 2 -3.84 9.58 -2.32
N PRO A 3 -3.72 9.16 -3.59
CA PRO A 3 -2.60 8.31 -4.02
C PRO A 3 -1.21 8.90 -3.79
N LEU A 4 -1.02 10.22 -3.95
CA LEU A 4 0.25 10.88 -3.64
C LEU A 4 0.57 10.82 -2.14
N GLU A 5 -0.39 11.20 -1.29
CA GLU A 5 -0.25 11.16 0.17
C GLU A 5 0.05 9.74 0.66
N TYR A 6 -0.62 8.75 0.09
CA TYR A 6 -0.42 7.35 0.44
C TYR A 6 0.95 6.82 -0.02
N ARG A 7 1.44 7.24 -1.20
CA ARG A 7 2.80 6.93 -1.64
C ARG A 7 3.83 7.48 -0.66
N ASP A 8 3.69 8.75 -0.28
CA ASP A 8 4.65 9.41 0.59
C ASP A 8 4.63 8.75 2.00
N TYR A 9 3.44 8.43 2.52
CA TYR A 9 3.27 7.59 3.72
C TYR A 9 3.99 6.23 3.59
N LEU A 10 3.80 5.52 2.48
CA LEU A 10 4.46 4.22 2.26
C LEU A 10 5.97 4.35 2.20
N VAL A 11 6.49 5.39 1.54
CA VAL A 11 7.93 5.64 1.44
C VAL A 11 8.52 5.83 2.84
N ASP A 12 7.88 6.65 3.68
CA ASP A 12 8.34 6.89 5.04
C ASP A 12 8.26 5.64 5.91
N LEU A 13 7.16 4.88 5.81
CA LEU A 13 7.01 3.61 6.52
C LEU A 13 8.10 2.61 6.14
N LEU A 14 8.31 2.41 4.83
CA LEU A 14 9.25 1.43 4.31
C LEU A 14 10.70 1.78 4.68
N LYS A 15 11.08 3.06 4.64
CA LYS A 15 12.42 3.51 5.08
C LYS A 15 12.71 3.21 6.55
N ASN A 16 11.67 3.12 7.38
CA ASN A 16 11.80 2.82 8.81
C ASN A 16 11.59 1.33 9.14
N THR A 17 11.44 0.47 8.13
CA THR A 17 11.24 -0.97 8.32
C THR A 17 12.61 -1.69 8.36
N PRO A 18 12.92 -2.49 9.41
CA PRO A 18 14.28 -3.02 9.65
C PRO A 18 14.92 -3.85 8.53
N ASP A 19 14.13 -4.51 7.67
CA ASP A 19 14.59 -5.38 6.58
C ASP A 19 14.65 -4.69 5.21
N VAL A 20 14.24 -3.43 5.14
CA VAL A 20 14.27 -2.61 3.93
C VAL A 20 15.63 -1.94 3.79
N GLN A 21 16.31 -2.22 2.68
CA GLN A 21 17.63 -1.68 2.37
C GLN A 21 17.54 -0.34 1.62
N ARG A 22 16.52 -0.18 0.78
CA ARG A 22 16.36 1.00 -0.08
C ARG A 22 14.91 1.21 -0.49
N VAL A 23 14.52 2.48 -0.58
CA VAL A 23 13.20 2.90 -1.11
C VAL A 23 13.39 4.13 -1.98
N ASP A 24 12.88 4.12 -3.20
CA ASP A 24 12.90 5.25 -4.13
C ASP A 24 11.53 5.45 -4.77
N THR A 25 11.17 6.69 -5.07
CA THR A 25 10.01 7.02 -5.92
C THR A 25 10.42 6.93 -7.38
N ILE A 26 9.56 6.37 -8.23
CA ILE A 26 9.75 6.33 -9.68
C ILE A 26 8.91 7.47 -10.29
N GLU A 27 9.60 8.45 -10.87
CA GLU A 27 8.98 9.61 -11.52
C GLU A 27 9.09 9.52 -13.06
N GLY A 28 8.13 10.13 -13.77
CA GLY A 28 8.20 10.29 -15.23
C GLY A 28 7.97 9.04 -16.09
N GLY A 29 7.56 7.91 -15.49
CA GLY A 29 7.22 6.67 -16.19
C GLY A 29 5.71 6.48 -16.45
N PRO A 30 5.31 5.35 -17.08
CA PRO A 30 3.89 5.03 -17.33
C PRO A 30 3.11 4.64 -16.06
N HIS A 31 3.81 4.48 -14.93
CA HIS A 31 3.25 4.11 -13.64
C HIS A 31 3.32 5.31 -12.68
N PRO A 32 2.28 6.18 -12.64
CA PRO A 32 2.25 7.29 -11.70
C PRO A 32 2.26 6.76 -10.25
N TYR A 33 2.86 7.56 -9.37
CA TYR A 33 3.00 7.26 -7.94
C TYR A 33 3.70 5.93 -7.65
N ALA A 34 4.54 5.46 -8.57
CA ALA A 34 5.28 4.24 -8.38
C ALA A 34 6.46 4.42 -7.43
N LEU A 35 6.85 3.32 -6.78
CA LEU A 35 8.02 3.24 -5.93
C LEU A 35 8.76 1.92 -6.15
N THR A 36 10.04 1.93 -5.80
CA THR A 36 10.91 0.76 -5.74
C THR A 36 11.26 0.50 -4.29
N VAL A 37 11.26 -0.78 -3.89
CA VAL A 37 11.71 -1.24 -2.58
C VAL A 37 12.74 -2.33 -2.78
N THR A 38 13.87 -2.22 -2.11
CA THR A 38 14.83 -3.32 -1.98
C THR A 38 14.75 -3.85 -0.57
N ALA A 39 14.30 -5.10 -0.41
CA ALA A 39 14.20 -5.79 0.87
C ALA A 39 14.65 -7.24 0.70
N GLY A 40 15.35 -7.80 1.69
CA GLY A 40 15.84 -9.18 1.63
C GLY A 40 16.75 -9.47 0.43
N GLY A 41 17.40 -8.45 -0.14
CA GLY A 41 18.28 -8.59 -1.32
C GLY A 41 17.53 -8.68 -2.66
N SER A 42 16.20 -8.47 -2.67
CA SER A 42 15.39 -8.43 -3.88
C SER A 42 14.77 -7.05 -4.10
N GLU A 43 14.77 -6.59 -5.34
CA GLU A 43 14.08 -5.37 -5.76
C GLU A 43 12.62 -5.69 -6.12
N GLN A 44 11.70 -4.87 -5.63
CA GLN A 44 10.27 -4.90 -5.93
C GLN A 44 9.83 -3.52 -6.44
N ARG A 45 8.94 -3.49 -7.42
CA ARG A 45 8.38 -2.26 -7.97
C ARG A 45 6.87 -2.26 -7.82
N TRP A 46 6.34 -1.19 -7.26
CA TRP A 46 4.94 -1.08 -6.86
C TRP A 46 4.35 0.19 -7.45
N GLN A 47 3.20 0.06 -8.11
CA GLN A 47 2.40 1.18 -8.57
C GLN A 47 1.23 1.38 -7.63
N ILE A 48 0.99 2.63 -7.26
CA ILE A 48 -0.14 3.03 -6.42
C ILE A 48 -1.20 3.72 -7.28
N ILE A 49 -2.45 3.25 -7.16
CA ILE A 49 -3.60 3.80 -7.86
C ILE A 49 -4.65 4.15 -6.80
N GLY A 50 -5.10 5.41 -6.76
CA GLY A 50 -6.14 5.83 -5.83
C GLY A 50 -7.53 5.78 -6.47
N GLN A 51 -8.53 5.40 -5.68
CA GLN A 51 -9.93 5.51 -6.00
C GLN A 51 -10.63 6.36 -4.95
N LEU A 52 -11.43 7.32 -5.42
CA LEU A 52 -12.24 8.18 -4.57
C LEU A 52 -13.38 7.42 -3.92
N ALA A 53 -13.81 7.92 -2.76
CA ALA A 53 -15.07 7.52 -2.16
C ALA A 53 -16.23 7.85 -3.13
N GLU A 54 -17.32 7.09 -3.00
CA GLU A 54 -18.51 7.31 -3.83
C GLU A 54 -19.04 8.75 -3.65
N GLY A 55 -19.27 9.45 -4.76
CA GLY A 55 -19.74 10.84 -4.76
C GLY A 55 -18.67 11.90 -4.42
N ALA A 56 -17.45 11.51 -4.07
CA ALA A 56 -16.36 12.46 -3.83
C ALA A 56 -15.85 13.07 -5.14
N LYS A 57 -15.39 14.32 -5.07
CA LYS A 57 -14.84 15.06 -6.20
C LYS A 57 -13.31 15.17 -6.13
N HIS A 58 -12.68 15.41 -7.27
CA HIS A 58 -11.23 15.53 -7.36
C HIS A 58 -10.69 16.87 -6.84
N ASP A 59 -11.49 17.93 -6.87
CA ASP A 59 -11.14 19.29 -6.47
C ASP A 59 -11.18 19.51 -4.95
N ILE A 60 -11.91 18.67 -4.23
CA ILE A 60 -12.07 18.78 -2.77
C ILE A 60 -11.40 17.56 -2.10
N PRO A 61 -10.31 17.75 -1.35
CA PRO A 61 -9.73 16.68 -0.54
C PRO A 61 -10.76 16.08 0.41
N THR A 62 -10.85 14.74 0.43
CA THR A 62 -11.71 14.04 1.40
C THR A 62 -11.01 14.11 2.75
N PRO A 63 -11.67 14.56 3.83
CA PRO A 63 -11.03 14.58 5.14
C PRO A 63 -10.61 13.17 5.57
N ALA A 64 -9.49 13.08 6.29
CA ALA A 64 -9.09 11.86 6.95
C ALA A 64 -10.14 11.45 7.98
N VAL A 65 -10.42 10.15 8.07
CA VAL A 65 -11.30 9.58 9.08
C VAL A 65 -10.47 8.55 9.84
N HIS A 66 -10.46 8.67 11.16
CA HIS A 66 -9.73 7.75 12.03
C HIS A 66 -10.70 6.75 12.65
N GLY A 67 -10.26 5.50 12.77
CA GLY A 67 -11.01 4.43 13.40
C GLY A 67 -10.06 3.38 13.97
N GLN A 68 -10.61 2.18 14.24
CA GLN A 68 -9.79 1.04 14.59
C GLN A 68 -8.87 0.70 13.40
N PRO A 69 -7.55 0.59 13.60
CA PRO A 69 -6.65 0.15 12.56
C PRO A 69 -7.02 -1.23 12.01
N ALA A 70 -6.65 -1.49 10.75
CA ALA A 70 -6.87 -2.78 10.13
C ALA A 70 -6.20 -3.90 10.94
N ALA A 71 -6.98 -4.96 11.22
CA ALA A 71 -6.39 -6.20 11.69
C ALA A 71 -5.41 -6.73 10.64
N TRP A 72 -4.28 -7.24 11.11
CA TRP A 72 -3.24 -7.79 10.25
C TRP A 72 -2.66 -9.05 10.85
N GLN A 73 -2.05 -9.85 9.99
CA GLN A 73 -1.30 -11.04 10.38
C GLN A 73 0.05 -11.01 9.67
N ALA A 74 1.12 -11.32 10.40
CA ALA A 74 2.45 -11.40 9.82
C ALA A 74 2.50 -12.48 8.75
N ALA A 75 2.97 -12.12 7.57
CA ALA A 75 3.27 -13.08 6.51
C ALA A 75 4.48 -13.95 6.91
N PRO A 76 4.49 -15.23 6.53
CA PRO A 76 5.68 -16.06 6.66
C PRO A 76 6.88 -15.46 5.92
N ALA A 77 8.08 -15.65 6.46
CA ALA A 77 9.31 -15.28 5.77
C ALA A 77 9.39 -15.98 4.39
N GLY A 78 9.70 -15.22 3.34
CA GLY A 78 9.74 -15.74 1.97
C GLY A 78 8.36 -15.97 1.33
N GLY A 79 7.28 -15.49 1.96
CA GLY A 79 5.94 -15.47 1.35
C GLY A 79 5.83 -14.53 0.15
N ALA A 80 4.61 -14.40 -0.37
CA ALA A 80 4.34 -13.53 -1.51
C ALA A 80 4.73 -12.05 -1.20
N PRO A 81 5.31 -11.32 -2.18
CA PRO A 81 5.73 -9.92 -2.01
C PRO A 81 4.64 -8.98 -1.49
N ASP A 82 3.39 -9.18 -1.92
CA ASP A 82 2.25 -8.39 -1.46
C ASP A 82 1.82 -8.73 -0.03
N ALA A 83 1.96 -9.99 0.40
CA ALA A 83 1.74 -10.39 1.79
C ALA A 83 2.80 -9.81 2.75
N TRP A 84 4.06 -9.75 2.32
CA TRP A 84 5.10 -9.03 3.05
C TRP A 84 4.76 -7.53 3.16
N LEU A 85 4.40 -6.89 2.04
CA LEU A 85 4.05 -5.47 2.06
C LEU A 85 2.83 -5.19 2.95
N ALA A 86 1.82 -6.07 2.91
CA ALA A 86 0.65 -5.99 3.80
C ALA A 86 1.03 -6.13 5.27
N THR A 87 2.03 -6.95 5.60
CA THR A 87 2.57 -7.07 6.97
C THR A 87 3.19 -5.76 7.43
N VAL A 88 4.01 -5.12 6.58
CA VAL A 88 4.63 -3.83 6.89
C VAL A 88 3.56 -2.76 7.11
N ILE A 89 2.58 -2.66 6.21
CA ILE A 89 1.48 -1.68 6.31
C ILE A 89 0.63 -1.94 7.55
N GLY A 90 0.28 -3.20 7.83
CA GLY A 90 -0.53 -3.58 8.98
C GLY A 90 0.19 -3.29 10.31
N ALA A 91 1.47 -3.62 10.40
CA ALA A 91 2.29 -3.37 11.58
C ALA A 91 2.45 -1.89 11.94
N ALA A 92 2.25 -0.99 10.96
CA ALA A 92 2.23 0.46 11.21
C ALA A 92 1.01 0.92 12.03
N ASP A 93 -0.02 0.08 12.17
CA ASP A 93 -1.21 0.32 13.01
C ASP A 93 -1.90 1.67 12.71
N SER A 94 -1.95 2.04 11.43
CA SER A 94 -2.48 3.35 11.00
C SER A 94 -3.99 3.46 11.28
N PRO A 95 -4.45 4.51 11.99
CA PRO A 95 -5.86 4.69 12.32
C PRO A 95 -6.72 5.07 11.12
N GLU A 96 -6.12 5.45 9.98
CA GLU A 96 -6.84 5.77 8.74
C GLU A 96 -7.15 4.52 7.91
N ILE A 97 -6.38 3.45 8.10
CA ILE A 97 -6.50 2.21 7.33
C ILE A 97 -7.52 1.31 8.01
N LYS A 98 -8.60 1.01 7.29
CA LYS A 98 -9.70 0.16 7.76
C LYS A 98 -9.47 -1.31 7.46
N LEU A 99 -8.96 -1.63 6.28
CA LEU A 99 -8.76 -3.00 5.81
C LEU A 99 -7.61 -3.05 4.81
N ILE A 100 -6.85 -4.13 4.84
CA ILE A 100 -5.84 -4.49 3.84
C ILE A 100 -6.28 -5.82 3.22
N ASP A 101 -6.52 -5.83 1.93
CA ASP A 101 -6.92 -7.01 1.16
C ASP A 101 -5.79 -7.44 0.23
N VAL A 102 -5.20 -8.62 0.49
CA VAL A 102 -4.01 -9.13 -0.22
C VAL A 102 -4.45 -10.04 -1.37
N TRP A 103 -4.15 -9.66 -2.60
CA TRP A 103 -4.70 -10.31 -3.79
C TRP A 103 -4.14 -11.72 -4.00
N SER A 104 -2.88 -11.97 -3.66
CA SER A 104 -2.27 -13.30 -3.76
C SER A 104 -2.92 -14.36 -2.86
N THR A 105 -3.74 -13.94 -1.89
CA THR A 105 -4.48 -14.87 -1.02
C THR A 105 -5.81 -15.33 -1.63
N HIS A 106 -6.26 -14.70 -2.72
CA HIS A 106 -7.52 -15.04 -3.38
C HIS A 106 -7.35 -16.26 -4.29
N GLU A 107 -8.32 -17.18 -4.26
CA GLU A 107 -8.30 -18.38 -5.10
C GLU A 107 -8.25 -18.03 -6.60
N GLY A 108 -7.33 -18.65 -7.33
CA GLY A 108 -7.19 -18.48 -8.79
C GLY A 108 -6.62 -17.13 -9.25
N LYS A 109 -6.12 -16.29 -8.33
CA LYS A 109 -5.41 -15.04 -8.67
C LYS A 109 -3.90 -15.25 -8.70
N SER A 110 -3.25 -14.74 -9.74
CA SER A 110 -1.79 -14.80 -9.92
C SER A 110 -1.12 -13.43 -9.87
N SER A 111 -1.88 -12.35 -9.66
CA SER A 111 -1.35 -10.99 -9.62
C SER A 111 -0.98 -10.60 -8.20
N GLU A 112 0.27 -10.20 -7.99
CA GLU A 112 0.78 -9.71 -6.71
C GLU A 112 0.36 -8.25 -6.51
N GLY A 113 -0.39 -8.00 -5.43
CA GLY A 113 -0.86 -6.68 -5.08
C GLY A 113 -1.79 -6.70 -3.87
N LEU A 114 -2.17 -5.52 -3.42
CA LEU A 114 -3.11 -5.35 -2.32
C LEU A 114 -4.01 -4.15 -2.54
N THR A 115 -5.19 -4.20 -1.93
CA THR A 115 -6.09 -3.06 -1.80
C THR A 115 -6.07 -2.59 -0.36
N VAL A 116 -5.79 -1.30 -0.15
CA VAL A 116 -5.98 -0.63 1.14
C VAL A 116 -7.28 0.14 1.10
N PHE A 117 -8.15 -0.15 2.05
CA PHE A 117 -9.40 0.56 2.25
C PHE A 117 -9.22 1.54 3.41
N PHE A 118 -9.55 2.80 3.17
CA PHE A 118 -9.50 3.83 4.21
C PHE A 118 -10.88 3.99 4.86
N HIS A 119 -10.92 4.48 6.11
CA HIS A 119 -12.17 4.75 6.81
C HIS A 119 -13.02 5.84 6.15
N ASN A 120 -12.39 6.74 5.38
CA ASN A 120 -13.10 7.79 4.64
C ASN A 120 -13.76 7.29 3.33
N GLY A 121 -13.70 5.98 3.05
CA GLY A 121 -14.31 5.36 1.87
C GLY A 121 -13.45 5.36 0.61
N GLU A 122 -12.30 6.05 0.62
CA GLU A 122 -11.31 5.98 -0.45
C GLU A 122 -10.56 4.64 -0.42
N ARG A 123 -9.90 4.30 -1.54
CA ARG A 123 -9.09 3.09 -1.66
C ARG A 123 -7.78 3.38 -2.36
N ALA A 124 -6.74 2.61 -2.02
CA ALA A 124 -5.50 2.55 -2.78
C ALA A 124 -5.26 1.11 -3.25
N PHE A 125 -5.02 0.95 -4.55
CA PHE A 125 -4.57 -0.30 -5.14
C PHE A 125 -3.05 -0.22 -5.30
N VAL A 126 -2.34 -1.14 -4.67
CA VAL A 126 -0.89 -1.26 -4.77
C VAL A 126 -0.59 -2.53 -5.54
N ARG A 127 -0.12 -2.39 -6.78
CA ARG A 127 0.15 -3.53 -7.67
C ARG A 127 1.61 -3.63 -8.03
N LYS A 128 2.12 -4.85 -8.14
CA LYS A 128 3.48 -5.07 -8.64
C LYS A 128 3.53 -4.91 -10.16
N PHE A 129 4.67 -4.44 -10.70
CA PHE A 129 4.92 -4.34 -12.14
C PHE A 129 6.38 -4.56 -12.51
#